data_AF-A0A850LMY5-F1
#
_entry.id   AF-A0A850LMY5-F1
#
_cell.length_a   1.000
_cell.length_b   1.000
_cell.length_c   1.000
_cell.angle_alpha   90.00
_cell.angle_beta   90.00
_cell.angle_gamma   90.00
#
_symmetry.space_group_name_H-M   'P 1'
#
loop_
_entity.id
_entity.type
_entity.pdbx_description
1 polymer ?
#
loop_
_entity_poly.entity_id
_entity_poly.type
_entity_poly.pdbx_seq_one_letter_code
_entity_poly.pdbx_strand_id
1 'polypeptide(L)'
;MGFYLAQLLTGLANASSLFLIASGLSIIFGVTRIVNFAHGSFYMLGAYLAYTLVTTLQGGIPGYWFSVLAAAVLVGGIGLVVELTILRRIYRAPELFQLVATFGVVLIVQDLTLAIWGAEDLLGPRAPGLDRAVRLMGEPIPEYDLALIAIGPAVLAAIWLVFHRTRWGVLVRAATQDREMVGALGVNQAWLFSAAFVLGSALAGLGGALQIPREAVSLQMDLSIIGEAFVVVVIGGMGSVTGAFVAAVLISVLNAFAILIFPQISIVLPFVVMAAVLIVRPYGLFGRPGSEHGGAEEPEQPLRLLDQRSTMVLLALVAMLAFSPAVVSDFTTILLVDVMVATLFAVSLHFMMGVGGMVSFGHAAYFGVGAYAAAMATKMLGWGMLPSMALGPVAAALAALFFGWFCVRLSGVYLAMLTMAAAQILWGVTFQWQDVTGGDDGILGVWPAAWAKSDQVYFYLALVLCLGGIWLLRRVAHSPFGYTLRGVRDSRIRAEAIGIDTRFHQWMGFTLAGTLAGLAGAVFVFSKGSVFPDALSIGHSIDGLIMVLLGGIHALAGPVYGAMAMVLIEDWVSRLDYWRFIFGGIILTVVLLAPDGIAGGVRRLIQLVRRDAA
;
A
#
# COMPACT_ATOMS: atom_id res chain seq x y z
N MET A 1 -20.73 17.49 -30.51
CA MET A 1 -19.64 18.35 -30.02
C MET A 1 -19.86 18.82 -28.59
N GLY A 2 -21.03 19.37 -28.24
CA GLY A 2 -21.32 19.82 -26.86
C GLY A 2 -21.08 18.75 -25.79
N PHE A 3 -21.52 17.53 -26.02
CA PHE A 3 -21.30 16.40 -25.10
C PHE A 3 -19.81 16.09 -24.82
N TYR A 4 -18.97 16.03 -25.85
CA TYR A 4 -17.52 15.79 -25.67
C TYR A 4 -16.84 16.95 -24.93
N LEU A 5 -17.30 18.18 -25.15
CA LEU A 5 -16.82 19.34 -24.41
C LEU A 5 -17.23 19.26 -22.93
N ALA A 6 -18.47 18.88 -22.63
CA ALA A 6 -18.92 18.67 -21.27
C ALA A 6 -18.07 17.60 -20.56
N GLN A 7 -17.80 16.47 -21.24
CA GLN A 7 -16.96 15.40 -20.68
C GLN A 7 -15.51 15.86 -20.42
N LEU A 8 -14.94 16.66 -21.32
CA LEU A 8 -13.62 17.27 -21.14
C LEU A 8 -13.60 18.18 -19.90
N LEU A 9 -14.63 19.02 -19.72
CA LEU A 9 -14.75 19.93 -18.59
C LEU A 9 -14.92 19.17 -17.28
N THR A 10 -15.73 18.12 -17.23
CA THR A 10 -15.83 17.24 -16.05
C THR A 10 -14.49 16.58 -15.71
N GLY A 11 -13.74 16.12 -16.72
CA GLY A 11 -12.39 15.59 -16.53
C GLY A 11 -11.42 16.63 -15.96
N LEU A 12 -11.48 17.88 -16.43
CA LEU A 12 -10.67 18.99 -15.90
C LEU A 12 -11.07 19.40 -14.48
N ALA A 13 -12.36 19.34 -14.13
CA ALA A 13 -12.83 19.61 -12.78
C ALA A 13 -12.32 18.53 -11.80
N ASN A 14 -12.41 17.25 -12.19
CA ASN A 14 -11.84 16.13 -11.43
C ASN A 14 -10.32 16.26 -11.25
N ALA A 15 -9.62 16.75 -12.29
CA ALA A 15 -8.18 16.95 -12.24
C ALA A 15 -7.74 17.91 -11.12
N SER A 16 -8.58 18.90 -10.75
CA SER A 16 -8.24 19.86 -9.70
C SER A 16 -8.12 19.20 -8.32
N SER A 17 -9.11 18.41 -7.90
CA SER A 17 -9.07 17.72 -6.60
C SER A 17 -7.91 16.70 -6.54
N LEU A 18 -7.78 15.91 -7.61
CA LEU A 18 -6.70 14.93 -7.72
C LEU A 18 -5.31 15.59 -7.74
N PHE A 19 -5.17 16.75 -8.38
CA PHE A 19 -3.95 17.56 -8.34
C PHE A 19 -3.65 18.07 -6.93
N LEU A 20 -4.65 18.51 -6.15
CA LEU A 20 -4.43 19.05 -4.81
C LEU A 20 -3.82 18.00 -3.87
N ILE A 21 -4.40 16.81 -3.82
CA ILE A 21 -3.83 15.70 -3.05
C ILE A 21 -2.47 15.25 -3.60
N ALA A 22 -2.33 15.09 -4.92
CA ALA A 22 -1.08 14.65 -5.54
C ALA A 22 0.07 15.67 -5.37
N SER A 23 -0.23 16.97 -5.41
CA SER A 23 0.76 18.02 -5.19
C SER A 23 1.26 18.01 -3.74
N GLY A 24 0.36 17.83 -2.77
CA GLY A 24 0.74 17.66 -1.37
C GLY A 24 1.67 16.46 -1.16
N LEU A 25 1.29 15.31 -1.72
CA LEU A 25 2.08 14.08 -1.66
C LEU A 25 3.44 14.24 -2.36
N SER A 26 3.47 14.90 -3.54
CA SER A 26 4.70 15.17 -4.27
C SER A 26 5.63 16.12 -3.53
N ILE A 27 5.12 17.10 -2.78
CA ILE A 27 5.93 18.03 -1.98
C ILE A 27 6.57 17.28 -0.81
N ILE A 28 5.77 16.50 -0.07
CA ILE A 28 6.25 15.71 1.05
C ILE A 28 7.32 14.73 0.56
N PHE A 29 6.99 13.94 -0.46
CA PHE A 29 7.92 12.97 -1.03
C PHE A 29 9.18 13.64 -1.56
N GLY A 30 9.08 14.78 -2.26
CA GLY A 30 10.25 15.45 -2.81
C GLY A 30 11.31 15.74 -1.76
N VAL A 31 10.90 16.08 -0.53
CA VAL A 31 11.78 16.47 0.55
C VAL A 31 12.18 15.29 1.43
N THR A 32 11.25 14.37 1.73
CA THR A 32 11.50 13.26 2.65
C THR A 32 11.98 11.99 1.94
N ARG A 33 11.63 11.82 0.66
CA ARG A 33 11.67 10.56 -0.11
C ARG A 33 10.90 9.40 0.54
N ILE A 34 9.91 9.74 1.37
CA ILE A 34 9.08 8.78 2.10
C ILE A 34 7.69 8.77 1.48
N VAL A 35 7.19 7.57 1.19
CA VAL A 35 5.80 7.37 0.77
C VAL A 35 4.91 7.35 2.02
N ASN A 36 3.84 8.16 2.03
CA ASN A 36 2.96 8.34 3.19
C ASN A 36 1.53 7.90 2.86
N PHE A 37 1.09 6.76 3.40
CA PHE A 37 -0.28 6.26 3.20
C PHE A 37 -1.34 7.09 3.94
N ALA A 38 -0.99 7.72 5.07
CA ALA A 38 -1.90 8.58 5.82
C ALA A 38 -2.33 9.85 5.06
N HIS A 39 -1.72 10.13 3.90
CA HIS A 39 -2.08 11.27 3.07
C HIS A 39 -3.53 11.18 2.54
N GLY A 40 -4.00 9.96 2.24
CA GLY A 40 -5.42 9.72 1.91
C GLY A 40 -6.32 10.04 3.10
N SER A 41 -5.91 9.68 4.31
CA SER A 41 -6.67 9.99 5.53
C SER A 41 -6.71 11.49 5.82
N PHE A 42 -5.69 12.27 5.44
CA PHE A 42 -5.75 13.74 5.51
C PHE A 42 -6.75 14.34 4.51
N TYR A 43 -6.87 13.76 3.30
CA TYR A 43 -7.92 14.13 2.35
C TYR A 43 -9.31 13.83 2.93
N MET A 44 -9.50 12.63 3.48
CA MET A 44 -10.75 12.23 4.14
C MET A 44 -11.11 13.14 5.32
N LEU A 45 -10.17 13.41 6.23
CA LEU A 45 -10.37 14.36 7.32
C LEU A 45 -10.73 15.76 6.83
N GLY A 46 -10.15 16.21 5.70
CA GLY A 46 -10.51 17.47 5.07
C GLY A 46 -11.98 17.53 4.67
N ALA A 47 -12.49 16.45 4.07
CA ALA A 47 -13.89 16.32 3.70
C ALA A 47 -14.83 16.31 4.91
N TYR A 48 -14.53 15.50 5.94
CA TYR A 48 -15.35 15.45 7.16
C TYR A 48 -15.33 16.77 7.95
N LEU A 49 -14.16 17.40 8.09
CA LEU A 49 -14.04 18.69 8.78
C LEU A 49 -14.74 19.81 8.02
N ALA A 50 -14.62 19.89 6.70
CA ALA A 50 -15.35 20.90 5.94
C ALA A 50 -16.86 20.63 5.94
N TYR A 51 -17.32 19.37 5.94
CA TYR A 51 -18.74 19.06 6.12
C TYR A 51 -19.25 19.62 7.46
N THR A 52 -18.55 19.35 8.55
CA THR A 52 -18.91 19.86 9.88
C THR A 52 -18.87 21.39 9.91
N LEU A 53 -17.82 22.02 9.38
CA LEU A 53 -17.69 23.48 9.44
C LEU A 53 -18.72 24.21 8.55
N VAL A 54 -19.05 23.68 7.38
CA VAL A 54 -20.06 24.29 6.51
C VAL A 54 -21.46 24.17 7.13
N THR A 55 -21.79 23.02 7.72
CA THR A 55 -23.11 22.78 8.34
C THR A 55 -23.30 23.53 9.65
N THR A 56 -22.23 23.79 10.40
CA THR A 56 -22.30 24.47 11.71
C THR A 56 -22.19 26.00 11.61
N LEU A 57 -21.27 26.55 10.80
CA LEU A 57 -21.03 28.00 10.75
C LEU A 57 -22.06 28.78 9.92
N GLN A 58 -22.74 28.11 8.96
CA GLN A 58 -23.87 28.65 8.17
C GLN A 58 -23.72 30.10 7.67
N GLY A 59 -22.56 30.47 7.12
CA GLY A 59 -22.24 31.86 6.75
C GLY A 59 -22.47 32.26 5.28
N GLY A 60 -23.38 31.58 4.56
CA GLY A 60 -23.59 31.81 3.12
C GLY A 60 -22.34 31.57 2.27
N ILE A 61 -22.13 32.39 1.22
CA ILE A 61 -20.96 32.29 0.32
C ILE A 61 -19.62 32.46 1.07
N PRO A 62 -19.39 33.55 1.83
CA PRO A 62 -18.10 33.73 2.52
C PRO A 62 -17.88 32.68 3.61
N GLY A 63 -18.94 32.26 4.30
CA GLY A 63 -18.88 31.19 5.28
C GLY A 63 -18.45 29.85 4.68
N TYR A 64 -19.00 29.49 3.51
CA TYR A 64 -18.63 28.25 2.82
C TYR A 64 -17.13 28.20 2.50
N TRP A 65 -16.62 29.23 1.81
CA TRP A 65 -15.20 29.25 1.41
C TRP A 65 -14.27 29.39 2.62
N PHE A 66 -14.68 30.10 3.66
CA PHE A 66 -13.96 30.12 4.93
C PHE A 66 -13.90 28.74 5.57
N SER A 67 -15.01 27.99 5.61
CA SER A 67 -15.05 26.63 6.16
C SER A 67 -14.15 25.66 5.38
N VAL A 68 -14.12 25.76 4.04
CA VAL A 68 -13.22 24.97 3.19
C VAL A 68 -11.75 25.26 3.50
N LEU A 69 -11.37 26.54 3.58
CA LEU A 69 -9.99 26.93 3.93
C LEU A 69 -9.63 26.58 5.37
N ALA A 70 -10.57 26.75 6.31
CA ALA A 70 -10.38 26.40 7.71
C ALA A 70 -10.17 24.89 7.89
N ALA A 71 -10.92 24.05 7.16
CA ALA A 71 -10.71 22.61 7.15
C ALA A 71 -9.30 22.26 6.67
N ALA A 72 -8.83 22.86 5.57
CA ALA A 72 -7.46 22.67 5.07
C ALA A 72 -6.39 23.04 6.12
N VAL A 73 -6.57 24.18 6.81
CA VAL A 73 -5.65 24.61 7.88
C VAL A 73 -5.68 23.66 9.08
N LEU A 74 -6.86 23.20 9.51
CA LEU A 74 -7.00 22.23 10.60
C LEU A 74 -6.33 20.90 10.26
N VAL A 75 -6.51 20.39 9.04
CA VAL A 75 -5.81 19.19 8.56
C VAL A 75 -4.30 19.40 8.51
N GLY A 76 -3.83 20.59 8.11
CA GLY A 76 -2.42 20.97 8.22
C GLY A 76 -1.90 20.89 9.66
N GLY A 77 -2.70 21.33 10.63
CA GLY A 77 -2.42 21.22 12.06
C GLY A 77 -2.37 19.77 12.56
N ILE A 78 -3.34 18.93 12.16
CA ILE A 78 -3.35 17.49 12.46
C ILE A 78 -2.10 16.82 11.85
N GLY A 79 -1.76 17.20 10.62
CA GLY A 79 -0.54 16.75 9.95
C GLY A 79 0.71 17.09 10.75
N LEU A 80 0.81 18.30 11.31
CA LEU A 80 1.92 18.69 12.18
C LEU A 80 2.00 17.79 13.42
N VAL A 81 0.87 17.47 14.05
CA VAL A 81 0.83 16.60 15.23
C VAL A 81 1.34 15.20 14.87
N VAL A 82 0.85 14.61 13.78
CA VAL A 82 1.29 13.30 13.29
C VAL A 82 2.79 13.32 12.96
N GLU A 83 3.27 14.38 12.30
CA GLU A 83 4.67 14.53 11.94
C GLU A 83 5.57 14.59 13.17
N LEU A 84 5.26 15.46 14.13
CA LEU A 84 6.08 15.66 15.32
C LEU A 84 6.08 14.45 16.26
N THR A 85 4.94 13.77 16.39
CA THR A 85 4.77 12.68 17.36
C THR A 85 5.20 11.32 16.81
N ILE A 86 5.01 11.08 15.51
CA ILE A 86 5.25 9.77 14.91
C ILE A 86 6.42 9.85 13.94
N LEU A 87 6.25 10.57 12.82
CA LEU A 87 7.16 10.46 11.68
C LEU A 87 8.57 10.98 11.97
N ARG A 88 8.67 12.11 12.66
CA ARG A 88 9.95 12.73 13.02
C ARG A 88 10.84 11.81 13.86
N ARG A 89 10.24 10.92 14.66
CA ARG A 89 10.97 9.94 15.48
C ARG A 89 11.59 8.82 14.65
N ILE A 90 11.04 8.55 13.47
CA ILE A 90 11.41 7.42 12.61
C ILE A 90 12.01 7.84 11.27
N TYR A 91 12.32 9.12 11.04
CA TYR A 91 13.00 9.58 9.81
C TYR A 91 14.35 8.93 9.54
N ARG A 92 15.04 8.44 10.58
CA ARG A 92 16.29 7.70 10.44
C ARG A 92 16.10 6.19 10.26
N ALA A 93 14.89 5.69 10.46
CA ALA A 93 14.56 4.29 10.25
C ALA A 93 14.43 4.00 8.74
N PRO A 94 14.61 2.73 8.32
CA PRO A 94 14.36 2.33 6.94
C PRO A 94 12.94 2.73 6.48
N GLU A 95 12.79 3.00 5.18
CA GLU A 95 11.55 3.51 4.57
C GLU A 95 10.32 2.66 4.96
N LEU A 96 10.49 1.34 5.05
CA LEU A 96 9.46 0.37 5.42
C LEU A 96 8.79 0.66 6.78
N PHE A 97 9.54 1.13 7.77
CA PHE A 97 8.99 1.45 9.09
C PHE A 97 8.10 2.68 9.04
N GLN A 98 8.48 3.67 8.23
CA GLN A 98 7.69 4.88 8.06
C GLN A 98 6.37 4.57 7.36
N LEU A 99 6.40 3.68 6.37
CA LEU A 99 5.21 3.21 5.67
C LEU A 99 4.22 2.55 6.60
N VAL A 100 4.68 1.59 7.40
CA VAL A 100 3.81 0.90 8.37
C VAL A 100 3.32 1.85 9.47
N ALA A 101 4.14 2.80 9.92
CA ALA A 101 3.67 3.82 10.84
C ALA A 101 2.55 4.66 10.22
N THR A 102 2.68 5.08 8.95
CA THR A 102 1.63 5.85 8.28
C THR A 102 0.36 5.04 8.09
N PHE A 103 0.43 3.72 7.89
CA PHE A 103 -0.75 2.87 7.88
C PHE A 103 -1.38 2.71 9.27
N GLY A 104 -0.58 2.62 10.33
CA GLY A 104 -1.10 2.69 11.70
C GLY A 104 -1.90 3.98 11.95
N VAL A 105 -1.45 5.11 11.37
CA VAL A 105 -2.22 6.37 11.39
C VAL A 105 -3.51 6.27 10.58
N VAL A 106 -3.49 5.64 9.39
CA VAL A 106 -4.72 5.40 8.59
C VAL A 106 -5.78 4.70 9.43
N LEU A 107 -5.43 3.58 10.08
CA LEU A 107 -6.35 2.79 10.90
C LEU A 107 -6.93 3.58 12.08
N ILE A 108 -6.08 4.36 12.76
CA ILE A 108 -6.51 5.24 13.86
C ILE A 108 -7.48 6.31 13.35
N VAL A 109 -7.18 6.94 12.21
CA VAL A 109 -8.02 7.99 11.64
C VAL A 109 -9.36 7.43 11.17
N GLN A 110 -9.39 6.24 10.56
CA GLN A 110 -10.64 5.60 10.14
C GLN A 110 -11.60 5.38 11.31
N ASP A 111 -11.14 4.77 12.41
CA ASP A 111 -12.00 4.52 13.57
C ASP A 111 -12.33 5.78 14.35
N LEU A 112 -11.41 6.77 14.42
CA LEU A 112 -11.72 8.07 15.00
C LEU A 112 -12.82 8.79 14.18
N THR A 113 -12.78 8.65 12.86
CA THR A 113 -13.79 9.22 11.98
C THR A 113 -15.14 8.51 12.16
N LEU A 114 -15.13 7.19 12.23
CA LEU A 114 -16.31 6.38 12.56
C LEU A 114 -16.91 6.77 13.92
N ALA A 115 -16.07 7.02 14.94
CA ALA A 115 -16.51 7.41 16.28
C ALA A 115 -17.16 8.80 16.34
N ILE A 116 -16.64 9.75 15.55
CA ILE A 116 -17.10 11.16 15.58
C ILE A 116 -18.29 11.38 14.63
N TRP A 117 -18.27 10.79 13.43
CA TRP A 117 -19.25 11.05 12.37
C TRP A 117 -20.21 9.89 12.09
N GLY A 118 -19.93 8.69 12.57
CA GLY A 118 -20.73 7.50 12.29
C GLY A 118 -20.34 6.80 10.98
N ALA A 119 -21.04 5.70 10.69
CA ALA A 119 -20.78 4.85 9.51
C ALA A 119 -21.55 5.28 8.26
N GLU A 120 -22.45 6.27 8.38
CA GLU A 120 -23.27 6.72 7.28
C GLU A 120 -22.49 7.66 6.34
N ASP A 121 -22.75 7.51 5.03
CA ASP A 121 -22.21 8.41 4.03
C ASP A 121 -22.85 9.79 4.15
N LEU A 122 -22.02 10.82 4.33
CA LEU A 122 -22.47 12.19 4.56
C LEU A 122 -22.49 12.98 3.25
N LEU A 123 -23.67 13.45 2.86
CA LEU A 123 -23.83 14.30 1.68
C LEU A 123 -23.57 15.76 2.01
N GLY A 124 -22.58 16.32 1.32
CA GLY A 124 -22.22 17.71 1.44
C GLY A 124 -23.30 18.71 1.02
N PRO A 125 -23.44 19.85 1.72
CA PRO A 125 -24.24 20.95 1.20
C PRO A 125 -23.63 21.50 -0.09
N ARG A 126 -24.49 21.93 -1.03
CA ARG A 126 -24.05 22.57 -2.27
C ARG A 126 -23.35 23.90 -1.97
N ALA A 127 -22.37 24.25 -2.81
CA ALA A 127 -21.59 25.47 -2.66
C ALA A 127 -22.46 26.70 -2.97
N PRO A 128 -22.78 27.55 -1.96
CA PRO A 128 -23.71 28.65 -2.14
C PRO A 128 -23.30 29.58 -3.28
N GLY A 129 -24.22 29.85 -4.20
CA GLY A 129 -23.97 30.72 -5.35
C GLY A 129 -23.30 30.03 -6.55
N LEU A 130 -23.01 28.73 -6.44
CA LEU A 130 -22.57 27.85 -7.54
C LEU A 130 -23.52 26.65 -7.70
N ASP A 131 -24.79 26.86 -7.34
CA ASP A 131 -25.82 25.81 -7.24
C ASP A 131 -26.51 25.53 -8.59
N ARG A 132 -26.17 26.29 -9.63
CA ARG A 132 -26.81 26.26 -10.93
C ARG A 132 -25.95 25.53 -11.96
N ALA A 133 -26.59 25.17 -13.08
CA ALA A 133 -25.91 24.66 -14.25
C ALA A 133 -25.96 25.71 -15.37
N VAL A 134 -24.80 25.97 -15.99
CA VAL A 134 -24.69 26.81 -17.18
C VAL A 134 -24.75 25.91 -18.41
N ARG A 135 -25.51 26.32 -19.44
CA ARG A 135 -25.57 25.58 -20.70
C ARG A 135 -24.45 26.03 -21.63
N LEU A 136 -23.42 25.21 -21.82
CA LEU A 136 -22.44 25.41 -22.91
C LEU A 136 -22.78 24.47 -24.06
N MET A 137 -22.89 25.02 -25.27
CA MET A 137 -23.20 24.25 -26.48
C MET A 137 -24.45 23.33 -26.35
N GLY A 138 -25.42 23.73 -25.53
CA GLY A 138 -26.66 22.99 -25.28
C GLY A 138 -26.63 22.05 -24.06
N GLU A 139 -25.45 21.68 -23.56
CA GLU A 139 -25.28 20.74 -22.44
C GLU A 139 -25.20 21.45 -21.08
N PRO A 140 -25.90 20.97 -20.04
CA PRO A 140 -25.83 21.54 -18.70
C PRO A 140 -24.52 21.15 -18.00
N ILE A 141 -23.74 22.14 -17.61
CA ILE A 141 -22.50 21.97 -16.84
C ILE A 141 -22.64 22.67 -15.49
N PRO A 142 -22.38 21.99 -14.35
CA PRO A 142 -22.42 22.62 -13.04
C PRO A 142 -21.45 23.81 -12.94
N GLU A 143 -21.92 24.95 -12.39
CA GLU A 143 -21.06 26.11 -12.15
C GLU A 143 -19.89 25.78 -11.21
N TYR A 144 -20.11 24.85 -10.28
CA TYR A 144 -19.08 24.36 -9.37
C TYR A 144 -17.90 23.68 -10.09
N ASP A 145 -18.16 22.93 -11.16
CA ASP A 145 -17.10 22.29 -11.95
C ASP A 145 -16.20 23.35 -12.63
N LEU A 146 -16.80 24.45 -13.10
CA LEU A 146 -16.04 25.58 -13.66
C LEU A 146 -15.18 26.28 -12.59
N ALA A 147 -15.68 26.39 -11.37
CA ALA A 147 -14.91 26.92 -10.25
C ALA A 147 -13.71 26.00 -9.92
N LEU A 148 -13.90 24.68 -9.88
CA LEU A 148 -12.81 23.73 -9.67
C LEU A 148 -11.73 23.81 -10.76
N ILE A 149 -12.14 23.94 -12.03
CA ILE A 149 -11.22 24.13 -13.17
C ILE A 149 -10.33 25.38 -12.95
N ALA A 150 -10.85 26.43 -12.32
CA ALA A 150 -10.09 27.65 -12.03
C ALA A 150 -9.20 27.50 -10.78
N ILE A 151 -9.68 26.81 -9.74
CA ILE A 151 -8.99 26.64 -8.47
C ILE A 151 -7.68 25.85 -8.64
N GLY A 152 -7.68 24.77 -9.43
CA GLY A 152 -6.48 23.94 -9.64
C GLY A 152 -5.27 24.75 -10.13
N PRO A 153 -5.36 25.46 -11.27
CA PRO A 153 -4.32 26.36 -11.77
C PRO A 153 -3.98 27.50 -10.80
N ALA A 154 -4.97 28.05 -10.08
CA ALA A 154 -4.72 29.10 -9.09
C ALA A 154 -3.84 28.58 -7.92
N VAL A 155 -4.11 27.38 -7.43
CA VAL A 155 -3.29 26.73 -6.39
C VAL A 155 -1.92 26.36 -6.95
N LEU A 156 -1.81 25.88 -8.19
CA LEU A 156 -0.52 25.66 -8.84
C LEU A 156 0.30 26.95 -8.89
N ALA A 157 -0.31 28.08 -9.29
CA ALA A 157 0.36 29.38 -9.33
C ALA A 157 0.79 29.83 -7.92
N ALA A 158 -0.03 29.60 -6.90
CA ALA A 158 0.30 29.89 -5.50
C ALA A 158 1.48 29.07 -5.01
N ILE A 159 1.48 27.74 -5.23
CA ILE A 159 2.60 26.86 -4.89
C ILE A 159 3.86 27.27 -5.66
N TRP A 160 3.73 27.57 -6.95
CA TRP A 160 4.84 28.03 -7.77
C TRP A 160 5.46 29.31 -7.21
N LEU A 161 4.63 30.28 -6.81
CA LEU A 161 5.09 31.53 -6.19
C LEU A 161 5.81 31.26 -4.88
N VAL A 162 5.22 30.43 -4.00
CA VAL A 162 5.86 30.03 -2.73
C VAL A 162 7.21 29.39 -2.99
N PHE A 163 7.31 28.46 -3.93
CA PHE A 163 8.55 27.74 -4.21
C PHE A 163 9.60 28.68 -4.83
N HIS A 164 9.25 29.55 -5.78
CA HIS A 164 10.22 30.35 -6.53
C HIS A 164 10.57 31.69 -5.89
N ARG A 165 9.67 32.28 -5.11
CA ARG A 165 9.89 33.62 -4.51
C ARG A 165 10.27 33.58 -3.05
N THR A 166 10.06 32.48 -2.32
CA THR A 166 10.38 32.40 -0.89
C THR A 166 11.70 31.68 -0.62
N ARG A 167 12.40 32.08 0.45
CA ARG A 167 13.60 31.38 0.94
C ARG A 167 13.29 29.94 1.33
N TRP A 168 12.15 29.70 1.95
CA TRP A 168 11.67 28.36 2.30
C TRP A 168 11.57 27.47 1.05
N GLY A 169 10.99 27.99 -0.03
CA GLY A 169 10.89 27.29 -1.32
C GLY A 169 12.24 26.93 -1.94
N VAL A 170 13.23 27.84 -1.85
CA VAL A 170 14.61 27.56 -2.29
C VAL A 170 15.24 26.43 -1.48
N LEU A 171 15.08 26.45 -0.14
CA LEU A 171 15.60 25.41 0.75
C LEU A 171 14.93 24.06 0.52
N VAL A 172 13.61 24.03 0.30
CA VAL A 172 12.85 22.83 -0.05
C VAL A 172 13.41 22.21 -1.34
N ARG A 173 13.58 23.01 -2.40
CA ARG A 173 14.16 22.51 -3.67
C ARG A 173 15.61 22.07 -3.53
N ALA A 174 16.40 22.72 -2.68
CA ALA A 174 17.76 22.28 -2.40
C ALA A 174 17.75 20.92 -1.69
N ALA A 175 16.84 20.73 -0.72
CA ALA A 175 16.73 19.49 0.04
C ALA A 175 16.24 18.31 -0.82
N THR A 176 15.42 18.57 -1.86
CA THR A 176 15.01 17.50 -2.80
C THR A 176 16.18 16.99 -3.65
N GLN A 177 17.15 17.85 -3.95
CA GLN A 177 18.37 17.48 -4.67
C GLN A 177 19.36 16.76 -3.77
N ASP A 178 19.75 17.39 -2.67
CA ASP A 178 20.72 16.85 -1.71
C ASP A 178 20.39 17.30 -0.29
N ARG A 179 19.70 16.41 0.45
CA ARG A 179 19.31 16.65 1.83
C ARG A 179 20.50 16.76 2.77
N GLU A 180 21.57 16.01 2.53
CA GLU A 180 22.74 15.96 3.41
C GLU A 180 23.53 17.26 3.29
N MET A 181 23.74 17.74 2.06
CA MET A 181 24.37 19.04 1.82
C MET A 181 23.58 20.18 2.47
N VAL A 182 22.24 20.17 2.35
CA VAL A 182 21.40 21.19 3.02
C VAL A 182 21.56 21.15 4.54
N GLY A 183 21.68 19.95 5.13
CA GLY A 183 21.99 19.80 6.55
C GLY A 183 23.38 20.33 6.92
N ALA A 184 24.38 20.06 6.09
CA ALA A 184 25.76 20.53 6.27
C ALA A 184 25.88 22.07 6.20
N LEU A 185 25.00 22.73 5.44
CA LEU A 185 24.88 24.19 5.38
C LEU A 185 24.19 24.81 6.62
N GLY A 186 23.86 24.00 7.64
CA GLY A 186 23.28 24.46 8.90
C GLY A 186 21.77 24.69 8.87
N VAL A 187 21.07 24.24 7.82
CA VAL A 187 19.61 24.35 7.73
C VAL A 187 18.98 23.30 8.63
N ASN A 188 18.02 23.73 9.47
CA ASN A 188 17.28 22.81 10.32
C ASN A 188 16.31 21.96 9.49
N GLN A 189 16.77 20.77 9.09
CA GLN A 189 16.00 19.82 8.30
C GLN A 189 14.65 19.48 8.94
N ALA A 190 14.59 19.36 10.28
CA ALA A 190 13.36 18.99 10.96
C ALA A 190 12.24 20.01 10.72
N TRP A 191 12.52 21.30 10.89
CA TRP A 191 11.51 22.34 10.62
C TRP A 191 11.19 22.49 9.13
N LEU A 192 12.17 22.28 8.25
CA LEU A 192 11.94 22.27 6.81
C LEU A 192 10.94 21.16 6.43
N PHE A 193 11.11 19.97 7.01
CA PHE A 193 10.27 18.80 6.74
C PHE A 193 8.90 18.96 7.38
N SER A 194 8.81 19.40 8.65
CA SER A 194 7.54 19.70 9.31
C SER A 194 6.72 20.73 8.53
N ALA A 195 7.34 21.80 8.04
CA ALA A 195 6.65 22.81 7.23
C ALA A 195 6.16 22.27 5.88
N ALA A 196 6.96 21.43 5.21
CA ALA A 196 6.55 20.75 3.98
C ALA A 196 5.40 19.77 4.23
N PHE A 197 5.42 19.07 5.37
CA PHE A 197 4.36 18.16 5.79
C PHE A 197 3.06 18.90 6.07
N VAL A 198 3.10 20.02 6.81
CA VAL A 198 1.93 20.87 7.05
C VAL A 198 1.32 21.38 5.75
N LEU A 199 2.15 21.90 4.84
CA LEU A 199 1.67 22.36 3.54
C LEU A 199 1.05 21.21 2.75
N GLY A 200 1.69 20.04 2.72
CA GLY A 200 1.19 18.88 2.01
C GLY A 200 -0.14 18.36 2.58
N SER A 201 -0.24 18.18 3.89
CA SER A 201 -1.47 17.78 4.56
C SER A 201 -2.58 18.81 4.38
N ALA A 202 -2.27 20.11 4.41
CA ALA A 202 -3.26 21.15 4.15
C ALA A 202 -3.78 21.11 2.70
N LEU A 203 -2.92 20.84 1.72
CA LEU A 203 -3.33 20.66 0.31
C LEU A 203 -4.21 19.41 0.13
N ALA A 204 -3.88 18.29 0.80
CA ALA A 204 -4.75 17.11 0.82
C ALA A 204 -6.11 17.42 1.44
N GLY A 205 -6.13 18.10 2.59
CA GLY A 205 -7.35 18.52 3.27
C GLY A 205 -8.18 19.48 2.40
N LEU A 206 -7.54 20.39 1.67
CA LEU A 206 -8.21 21.28 0.71
C LEU A 206 -8.84 20.50 -0.45
N GLY A 207 -8.13 19.50 -0.99
CA GLY A 207 -8.68 18.61 -2.01
C GLY A 207 -9.96 17.92 -1.53
N GLY A 208 -9.93 17.33 -0.33
CA GLY A 208 -11.10 16.66 0.23
C GLY A 208 -12.26 17.61 0.53
N ALA A 209 -11.95 18.78 1.08
CA ALA A 209 -12.94 19.82 1.38
C ALA A 209 -13.67 20.33 0.11
N LEU A 210 -12.97 20.40 -1.03
CA LEU A 210 -13.55 20.81 -2.31
C LEU A 210 -14.36 19.69 -2.99
N GLN A 211 -14.25 18.44 -2.55
CA GLN A 211 -15.00 17.34 -3.17
C GLN A 211 -16.42 17.18 -2.58
N ILE A 212 -16.67 17.72 -1.39
CA ILE A 212 -17.91 17.59 -0.61
C ILE A 212 -19.21 17.82 -1.42
N PRO A 213 -19.31 18.83 -2.33
CA PRO A 213 -20.55 19.02 -3.10
C PRO A 213 -20.77 18.02 -4.23
N ARG A 214 -19.75 17.23 -4.59
CA ARG A 214 -19.73 16.34 -5.76
C ARG A 214 -19.86 14.88 -5.38
N GLU A 215 -19.25 14.48 -4.28
CA GLU A 215 -19.25 13.10 -3.79
C GLU A 215 -19.63 13.05 -2.32
N ALA A 216 -20.25 11.95 -1.91
CA ALA A 216 -20.53 11.70 -0.52
C ALA A 216 -19.23 11.44 0.25
N VAL A 217 -19.17 11.92 1.48
CA VAL A 217 -18.04 11.69 2.38
C VAL A 217 -18.24 10.33 3.06
N SER A 218 -17.34 9.38 2.79
CA SER A 218 -17.38 8.01 3.31
C SER A 218 -16.07 7.59 3.97
N LEU A 219 -16.12 6.52 4.77
CA LEU A 219 -14.97 6.00 5.54
C LEU A 219 -13.93 5.28 4.67
N GLN A 220 -14.28 4.89 3.45
CA GLN A 220 -13.40 4.17 2.51
C GLN A 220 -12.68 5.11 1.52
N MET A 221 -13.01 6.40 1.56
CA MET A 221 -12.47 7.39 0.62
C MET A 221 -10.95 7.60 0.77
N ASP A 222 -10.35 7.26 1.91
CA ASP A 222 -8.91 7.44 2.13
C ASP A 222 -8.03 6.46 1.33
N LEU A 223 -8.36 5.17 1.31
CA LEU A 223 -7.61 4.14 0.61
C LEU A 223 -7.85 4.15 -0.92
N SER A 224 -9.02 4.61 -1.38
CA SER A 224 -9.28 4.77 -2.81
C SER A 224 -8.48 5.95 -3.39
N ILE A 225 -8.55 7.13 -2.75
CA ILE A 225 -7.91 8.34 -3.28
C ILE A 225 -6.38 8.26 -3.24
N ILE A 226 -5.80 7.57 -2.25
CA ILE A 226 -4.34 7.46 -2.13
C ILE A 226 -3.74 6.66 -3.30
N GLY A 227 -4.45 5.64 -3.79
CA GLY A 227 -4.04 4.88 -4.98
C GLY A 227 -3.97 5.76 -6.23
N GLU A 228 -4.99 6.59 -6.47
CA GLU A 228 -5.01 7.54 -7.58
C GLU A 228 -3.96 8.64 -7.42
N ALA A 229 -3.76 9.15 -6.21
CA ALA A 229 -2.75 10.16 -5.92
C ALA A 229 -1.32 9.62 -6.18
N PHE A 230 -1.04 8.35 -5.85
CA PHE A 230 0.23 7.71 -6.18
C PHE A 230 0.43 7.61 -7.69
N VAL A 231 -0.59 7.18 -8.43
CA VAL A 231 -0.54 7.14 -9.90
C VAL A 231 -0.13 8.50 -10.46
N VAL A 232 -0.77 9.58 -10.00
CA VAL A 232 -0.48 10.95 -10.47
C VAL A 232 0.92 11.40 -10.09
N VAL A 233 1.36 11.18 -8.85
CA VAL A 233 2.71 11.58 -8.39
C VAL A 233 3.79 10.83 -9.16
N VAL A 234 3.57 9.55 -9.43
CA VAL A 234 4.55 8.72 -10.14
C VAL A 234 4.60 9.07 -11.63
N ILE A 235 3.45 9.23 -12.28
CA ILE A 235 3.39 9.68 -13.68
C ILE A 235 3.99 11.08 -13.80
N GLY A 236 3.66 12.00 -12.89
CA GLY A 236 4.20 13.36 -12.89
C GLY A 236 5.70 13.41 -12.68
N GLY A 237 6.23 12.42 -11.96
CA GLY A 237 7.62 12.35 -11.52
C GLY A 237 7.73 12.87 -10.10
N MET A 238 8.25 12.01 -9.22
CA MET A 238 8.29 12.28 -7.79
C MET A 238 9.09 13.55 -7.45
N GLY A 239 8.49 14.44 -6.65
CA GLY A 239 9.07 15.74 -6.30
C GLY A 239 8.77 16.87 -7.30
N SER A 240 8.00 16.62 -8.37
CA SER A 240 7.62 17.62 -9.37
C SER A 240 6.14 18.01 -9.26
N VAL A 241 5.85 19.16 -8.65
CA VAL A 241 4.48 19.70 -8.52
C VAL A 241 3.85 19.99 -9.90
N THR A 242 4.63 20.54 -10.83
CA THR A 242 4.16 20.79 -12.20
C THR A 242 3.89 19.49 -12.95
N GLY A 243 4.71 18.46 -12.70
CA GLY A 243 4.47 17.12 -13.24
C GLY A 243 3.19 16.52 -12.69
N ALA A 244 2.94 16.65 -11.39
CA ALA A 244 1.69 16.21 -10.76
C ALA A 244 0.45 16.89 -11.37
N PHE A 245 0.52 18.19 -11.69
CA PHE A 245 -0.58 18.89 -12.37
C PHE A 245 -0.87 18.31 -13.76
N VAL A 246 0.15 18.14 -14.59
CA VAL A 246 0.00 17.57 -15.94
C VAL A 246 -0.52 16.13 -15.87
N ALA A 247 -0.01 15.35 -14.93
CA ALA A 247 -0.44 13.97 -14.72
C ALA A 247 -1.90 13.88 -14.22
N ALA A 248 -2.33 14.76 -13.32
CA ALA A 248 -3.71 14.81 -12.84
C ALA A 248 -4.67 15.14 -13.98
N VAL A 249 -4.34 16.15 -14.80
CA VAL A 249 -5.13 16.50 -16.00
C VAL A 249 -5.18 15.33 -16.98
N LEU A 250 -4.05 14.71 -17.27
CA LEU A 250 -3.99 13.55 -18.16
C LEU A 250 -4.88 12.41 -17.66
N ILE A 251 -4.73 12.02 -16.39
CA ILE A 251 -5.43 10.87 -15.81
C ILE A 251 -6.93 11.15 -15.68
N SER A 252 -7.33 12.31 -15.17
CA SER A 252 -8.75 12.61 -14.98
C SER A 252 -9.49 12.83 -16.30
N VAL A 253 -8.85 13.43 -17.32
CA VAL A 253 -9.44 13.53 -18.66
C VAL A 253 -9.56 12.16 -19.31
N LEU A 254 -8.49 11.35 -19.27
CA LEU A 254 -8.54 9.98 -19.80
C LEU A 254 -9.62 9.14 -19.10
N ASN A 255 -9.73 9.23 -17.77
CA ASN A 255 -10.74 8.50 -17.01
C ASN A 255 -12.15 8.98 -17.36
N ALA A 256 -12.37 10.29 -17.51
CA ALA A 256 -13.67 10.82 -17.94
C ALA A 256 -14.09 10.21 -19.30
N PHE A 257 -13.21 10.17 -20.29
CA PHE A 257 -13.53 9.52 -21.57
C PHE A 257 -13.62 7.99 -21.47
N ALA A 258 -12.86 7.36 -20.58
CA ALA A 258 -12.91 5.91 -20.37
C ALA A 258 -14.24 5.46 -19.77
N ILE A 259 -14.76 6.18 -18.78
CA ILE A 259 -16.10 5.93 -18.21
C ILE A 259 -17.17 5.97 -19.30
N LEU A 260 -17.00 6.83 -20.31
CA LEU A 260 -17.92 6.95 -21.43
C LEU A 260 -17.79 5.81 -22.46
N ILE A 261 -16.56 5.43 -22.84
CA ILE A 261 -16.32 4.52 -23.98
C ILE A 261 -16.12 3.07 -23.52
N PHE A 262 -15.39 2.87 -22.42
CA PHE A 262 -15.00 1.58 -21.88
C PHE A 262 -15.12 1.57 -20.34
N PRO A 263 -16.34 1.64 -19.77
CA PRO A 263 -16.53 1.69 -18.32
C PRO A 263 -15.93 0.50 -17.58
N GLN A 264 -15.75 -0.65 -18.25
CA GLN A 264 -15.18 -1.87 -17.69
C GLN A 264 -13.68 -1.82 -17.41
N ILE A 265 -12.97 -0.77 -17.87
CA ILE A 265 -11.54 -0.59 -17.60
C ILE A 265 -11.24 0.70 -16.84
N SER A 266 -12.26 1.48 -16.47
CA SER A 266 -12.08 2.83 -15.89
C SER A 266 -11.25 2.83 -14.61
N ILE A 267 -11.43 1.84 -13.73
CA ILE A 267 -10.68 1.69 -12.47
C ILE A 267 -9.23 1.28 -12.75
N VAL A 268 -9.02 0.44 -13.77
CA VAL A 268 -7.71 -0.12 -14.12
C VAL A 268 -6.87 0.85 -14.95
N LEU A 269 -7.52 1.74 -15.71
CA LEU A 269 -6.88 2.62 -16.67
C LEU A 269 -5.79 3.52 -16.07
N PRO A 270 -5.97 4.21 -14.93
CA PRO A 270 -4.92 5.04 -14.35
C PRO A 270 -3.61 4.27 -14.09
N PHE A 271 -3.73 3.03 -13.60
CA PHE A 271 -2.58 2.16 -13.30
C PHE A 271 -1.94 1.58 -14.57
N VAL A 272 -2.73 1.31 -15.61
CA VAL A 272 -2.19 0.93 -16.94
C VAL A 272 -1.41 2.09 -17.55
N VAL A 273 -1.94 3.32 -17.47
CA VAL A 273 -1.25 4.52 -17.94
C VAL A 273 0.04 4.74 -17.14
N MET A 274 0.02 4.53 -15.82
CA MET A 274 1.22 4.59 -14.98
C MET A 274 2.27 3.58 -15.44
N ALA A 275 1.90 2.32 -15.63
CA ALA A 275 2.82 1.29 -16.11
C ALA A 275 3.39 1.65 -17.49
N ALA A 276 2.56 2.11 -18.42
CA ALA A 276 3.00 2.54 -19.75
C ALA A 276 3.98 3.72 -19.68
N VAL A 277 3.66 4.75 -18.88
CA VAL A 277 4.53 5.93 -18.70
C VAL A 277 5.88 5.51 -18.12
N LEU A 278 5.91 4.65 -17.10
CA LEU A 278 7.18 4.24 -16.48
C LEU A 278 8.02 3.30 -17.36
N ILE A 279 7.41 2.50 -18.22
CA ILE A 279 8.13 1.69 -19.21
C ILE A 279 8.90 2.60 -20.19
N VAL A 280 8.31 3.74 -20.58
CA VAL A 280 8.91 4.70 -21.51
C VAL A 280 9.80 5.74 -20.79
N ARG A 281 9.41 6.15 -19.59
CA ARG A 281 10.01 7.20 -18.76
C ARG A 281 10.08 6.72 -17.29
N PRO A 282 11.15 6.00 -16.90
CA PRO A 282 11.33 5.40 -15.57
C PRO A 282 11.15 6.33 -14.37
N TYR A 283 11.38 7.63 -14.55
CA TYR A 283 11.30 8.65 -13.49
C TYR A 283 10.00 9.47 -13.56
N GLY A 284 9.03 9.10 -14.40
CA GLY A 284 7.85 9.90 -14.72
C GLY A 284 8.13 10.97 -15.79
N LEU A 285 7.12 11.78 -16.10
CA LEU A 285 7.12 12.80 -17.15
C LEU A 285 8.15 13.91 -16.88
N PHE A 286 8.26 14.36 -15.62
CA PHE A 286 9.13 15.46 -15.21
C PHE A 286 10.08 15.11 -14.06
N GLY A 287 10.20 13.83 -13.70
CA GLY A 287 11.14 13.40 -12.68
C GLY A 287 12.58 13.37 -13.20
N ARG A 288 13.52 13.36 -12.26
CA ARG A 288 14.96 13.31 -12.54
C ARG A 288 15.54 12.03 -11.94
N PRO A 289 16.58 11.44 -12.56
CA PRO A 289 17.32 10.35 -11.92
C PRO A 289 17.82 10.85 -10.56
N GLY A 290 17.40 10.16 -9.49
CA GLY A 290 17.97 10.38 -8.17
C GLY A 290 19.46 10.08 -8.22
N SER A 291 20.28 10.86 -7.52
CA SER A 291 21.67 10.48 -7.30
C SER A 291 21.70 9.11 -6.61
N GLU A 292 22.20 8.09 -7.30
CA GLU A 292 22.44 6.73 -6.76
C GLU A 292 23.61 6.71 -5.75
N HIS A 293 23.86 7.83 -5.08
CA HIS A 293 24.72 7.86 -3.90
C HIS A 293 23.86 7.49 -2.68
N GLY A 294 23.29 6.29 -2.71
CA GLY A 294 22.91 5.63 -1.47
C GLY A 294 24.21 5.46 -0.70
N GLY A 295 24.29 6.06 0.50
CA GLY A 295 25.37 5.74 1.43
C GLY A 295 25.50 4.23 1.53
N ALA A 296 26.72 3.73 1.73
CA ALA A 296 26.94 2.31 1.91
C ALA A 296 26.02 1.80 3.03
N GLU A 297 24.90 1.17 2.67
CA GLU A 297 24.08 0.45 3.64
C GLU A 297 25.03 -0.59 4.25
N GLU A 298 25.10 -0.59 5.57
CA GLU A 298 25.92 -1.58 6.26
C GLU A 298 25.48 -2.96 5.76
N PRO A 299 26.39 -3.78 5.22
CA PRO A 299 26.04 -5.10 4.72
C PRO A 299 25.29 -5.85 5.82
N GLU A 300 24.05 -6.28 5.54
CA GLU A 300 23.32 -7.02 6.54
C GLU A 300 24.10 -8.29 6.92
N GLN A 301 23.98 -8.69 8.18
CA GLN A 301 24.66 -9.89 8.65
C GLN A 301 24.24 -11.12 7.81
N PRO A 302 25.20 -11.98 7.43
CA PRO A 302 24.90 -13.15 6.62
C PRO A 302 23.91 -14.07 7.35
N LEU A 303 22.91 -14.54 6.61
CA LEU A 303 21.93 -15.52 7.09
C LEU A 303 22.65 -16.76 7.61
N ARG A 304 22.56 -17.00 8.91
CA ARG A 304 23.18 -18.15 9.56
C ARG A 304 22.32 -19.40 9.36
N LEU A 305 22.97 -20.53 9.16
CA LEU A 305 22.30 -21.83 9.25
C LEU A 305 21.84 -22.04 10.70
N LEU A 306 20.73 -22.76 10.89
CA LEU A 306 20.28 -23.11 12.23
C LEU A 306 21.30 -24.07 12.85
N ASP A 307 21.68 -23.78 14.08
CA ASP A 307 22.47 -24.69 14.90
C ASP A 307 21.66 -25.95 15.22
N GLN A 308 22.32 -27.03 15.65
CA GLN A 308 21.68 -28.31 15.97
C GLN A 308 20.56 -28.13 17.03
N ARG A 309 20.82 -27.33 18.07
CA ARG A 309 19.82 -27.03 19.11
C ARG A 309 18.60 -26.30 18.54
N SER A 310 18.82 -25.29 17.69
CA SER A 310 17.73 -24.53 17.07
C SER A 310 16.94 -25.38 16.07
N THR A 311 17.59 -26.33 15.40
CA THR A 311 16.94 -27.31 14.53
C THR A 311 16.05 -28.26 15.33
N MET A 312 16.52 -28.75 16.48
CA MET A 312 15.70 -29.57 17.38
C MET A 312 14.48 -28.80 17.90
N VAL A 313 14.65 -27.53 18.28
CA VAL A 313 13.52 -26.68 18.72
C VAL A 313 12.52 -26.49 17.58
N LEU A 314 12.98 -26.22 16.35
CA LEU A 314 12.10 -26.10 15.19
C LEU A 314 11.32 -27.39 14.92
N LEU A 315 12.00 -28.55 14.96
CA LEU A 315 11.35 -29.85 14.78
C LEU A 315 10.31 -30.13 15.88
N ALA A 316 10.63 -29.77 17.13
CA ALA A 316 9.68 -29.87 18.23
C ALA A 316 8.45 -28.97 18.01
N LEU A 317 8.63 -27.72 17.58
CA LEU A 317 7.51 -26.81 17.27
C LEU A 317 6.65 -27.32 16.12
N VAL A 318 7.27 -27.86 15.06
CA VAL A 318 6.53 -28.48 13.94
C VAL A 318 5.77 -29.72 14.41
N ALA A 319 6.36 -30.54 15.28
CA ALA A 319 5.67 -31.70 15.85
C ALA A 319 4.51 -31.30 16.76
N MET A 320 4.67 -30.24 17.57
CA MET A 320 3.59 -29.68 18.40
C MET A 320 2.45 -29.16 17.53
N LEU A 321 2.76 -28.45 16.45
CA LEU A 321 1.76 -27.98 15.48
C LEU A 321 1.07 -29.16 14.78
N ALA A 322 1.81 -30.21 14.39
CA ALA A 322 1.22 -31.39 13.76
C ALA A 322 0.27 -32.15 14.71
N PHE A 323 0.55 -32.17 16.01
CA PHE A 323 -0.29 -32.85 17.00
C PHE A 323 -1.46 -31.99 17.51
N SER A 324 -1.46 -30.68 17.24
CA SER A 324 -2.46 -29.76 17.81
C SER A 324 -3.92 -30.14 17.50
N PRO A 325 -4.32 -30.61 16.29
CA PRO A 325 -5.72 -30.91 15.99
C PRO A 325 -6.31 -32.04 16.83
N ALA A 326 -5.47 -32.88 17.45
CA ALA A 326 -5.92 -33.94 18.34
C ALA A 326 -6.30 -33.44 19.75
N VAL A 327 -5.91 -32.21 20.09
CA VAL A 327 -6.01 -31.64 21.45
C VAL A 327 -6.88 -30.39 21.48
N VAL A 328 -6.87 -29.60 20.41
CA VAL A 328 -7.57 -28.30 20.34
C VAL A 328 -8.96 -28.44 19.72
N SER A 329 -9.78 -27.42 19.91
CA SER A 329 -11.12 -27.34 19.31
C SER A 329 -11.07 -27.15 17.78
N ASP A 330 -12.17 -27.46 17.10
CA ASP A 330 -12.33 -27.27 15.65
C ASP A 330 -12.08 -25.81 15.23
N PHE A 331 -12.63 -24.84 15.98
CA PHE A 331 -12.37 -23.42 15.75
C PHE A 331 -10.87 -23.09 15.80
N THR A 332 -10.16 -23.61 16.80
CA THR A 332 -8.71 -23.38 16.93
C THR A 332 -7.95 -24.03 15.78
N THR A 333 -8.42 -25.18 15.28
CA THR A 333 -7.84 -25.85 14.11
C THR A 333 -7.96 -24.98 12.86
N ILE A 334 -9.12 -24.36 12.62
CA ILE A 334 -9.32 -23.40 11.51
C ILE A 334 -8.42 -22.17 11.68
N LEU A 335 -8.35 -21.61 12.90
CA LEU A 335 -7.48 -20.47 13.18
C LEU A 335 -6.01 -20.79 12.93
N LEU A 336 -5.56 -22.01 13.25
CA LEU A 336 -4.19 -22.44 12.94
C LEU A 336 -3.95 -22.59 11.43
N VAL A 337 -4.97 -22.96 10.64
CA VAL A 337 -4.88 -22.91 9.17
C VAL A 337 -4.68 -21.48 8.69
N ASP A 338 -5.44 -20.52 9.22
CA ASP A 338 -5.27 -19.10 8.90
C ASP A 338 -3.86 -18.61 9.26
N VAL A 339 -3.33 -19.00 10.42
CA VAL A 339 -1.94 -18.70 10.82
C VAL A 339 -0.93 -19.29 9.84
N MET A 340 -1.11 -20.53 9.38
CA MET A 340 -0.21 -21.18 8.42
C MET A 340 -0.24 -20.49 7.05
N VAL A 341 -1.43 -20.13 6.56
CA VAL A 341 -1.63 -19.39 5.31
C VAL A 341 -0.97 -18.01 5.40
N ALA A 342 -1.27 -17.25 6.45
CA ALA A 342 -0.67 -15.94 6.70
C ALA A 342 0.85 -16.03 6.82
N THR A 343 1.36 -17.09 7.46
CA THR A 343 2.80 -17.35 7.57
C THR A 343 3.44 -17.60 6.21
N LEU A 344 2.86 -18.46 5.36
CA LEU A 344 3.41 -18.70 4.02
C LEU A 344 3.39 -17.41 3.18
N PHE A 345 2.29 -16.65 3.25
CA PHE A 345 2.17 -15.35 2.60
C PHE A 345 3.26 -14.37 3.07
N ALA A 346 3.41 -14.17 4.38
CA ALA A 346 4.41 -13.27 4.96
C ALA A 346 5.85 -13.72 4.67
N VAL A 347 6.15 -15.03 4.73
CA VAL A 347 7.48 -15.57 4.38
C VAL A 347 7.79 -15.37 2.90
N SER A 348 6.80 -15.51 2.01
CA SER A 348 7.01 -15.25 0.57
C SER A 348 7.29 -13.76 0.27
N LEU A 349 6.61 -12.84 0.97
CA LEU A 349 6.88 -11.40 0.89
C LEU A 349 8.27 -11.07 1.48
N HIS A 350 8.60 -11.66 2.62
CA HIS A 350 9.92 -11.49 3.25
C HIS A 350 11.05 -12.04 2.40
N PHE A 351 10.86 -13.14 1.68
CA PHE A 351 11.86 -13.62 0.73
C PHE A 351 12.19 -12.54 -0.32
N MET A 352 11.19 -11.86 -0.85
CA MET A 352 11.38 -10.79 -1.82
C MET A 352 12.04 -9.53 -1.22
N MET A 353 11.59 -9.09 -0.03
CA MET A 353 12.13 -7.89 0.63
C MET A 353 13.47 -8.15 1.31
N GLY A 354 13.49 -9.13 2.22
CA GLY A 354 14.65 -9.54 2.98
C GLY A 354 15.75 -10.09 2.07
N VAL A 355 15.52 -11.19 1.35
CA VAL A 355 16.59 -11.82 0.54
C VAL A 355 16.84 -11.07 -0.76
N GLY A 356 15.78 -10.60 -1.43
CA GLY A 356 15.85 -9.97 -2.75
C GLY A 356 16.10 -8.46 -2.77
N GLY A 357 15.95 -7.76 -1.63
CA GLY A 357 16.07 -6.30 -1.58
C GLY A 357 14.95 -5.55 -2.31
N MET A 358 13.84 -6.25 -2.60
CA MET A 358 12.75 -5.74 -3.41
C MET A 358 11.53 -5.46 -2.53
N VAL A 359 11.28 -4.19 -2.26
CA VAL A 359 10.06 -3.77 -1.57
C VAL A 359 8.87 -3.93 -2.51
N SER A 360 7.78 -4.55 -2.04
CA SER A 360 6.55 -4.73 -2.78
C SER A 360 5.33 -4.36 -1.96
N PHE A 361 4.47 -3.51 -2.51
CA PHE A 361 3.15 -3.18 -1.97
C PHE A 361 2.01 -3.90 -2.71
N GLY A 362 2.34 -4.78 -3.64
CA GLY A 362 1.36 -5.50 -4.46
C GLY A 362 1.35 -6.99 -4.27
N HIS A 363 1.92 -7.50 -3.17
CA HIS A 363 2.12 -8.94 -3.00
C HIS A 363 0.81 -9.71 -2.83
N ALA A 364 -0.22 -9.09 -2.26
CA ALA A 364 -1.57 -9.67 -2.15
C ALA A 364 -2.19 -10.00 -3.51
N ALA A 365 -1.79 -9.30 -4.59
CA ALA A 365 -2.30 -9.59 -5.92
C ALA A 365 -2.00 -11.03 -6.34
N TYR A 366 -0.81 -11.56 -6.02
CA TYR A 366 -0.45 -12.93 -6.34
C TYR A 366 -1.16 -13.95 -5.43
N PHE A 367 -1.39 -13.57 -4.18
CA PHE A 367 -2.24 -14.35 -3.26
C PHE A 367 -3.66 -14.49 -3.82
N GLY A 368 -4.31 -13.37 -4.14
CA GLY A 368 -5.66 -13.39 -4.65
C GLY A 368 -5.77 -14.00 -6.06
N VAL A 369 -4.79 -13.81 -6.97
CA VAL A 369 -4.76 -14.53 -8.26
C VAL A 369 -4.73 -16.05 -8.03
N GLY A 370 -3.95 -16.54 -7.06
CA GLY A 370 -3.94 -17.95 -6.71
C GLY A 370 -5.27 -18.46 -6.15
N ALA A 371 -5.90 -17.67 -5.27
CA ALA A 371 -7.21 -17.97 -4.70
C ALA A 371 -8.32 -18.00 -5.77
N TYR A 372 -8.39 -16.97 -6.63
CA TYR A 372 -9.36 -16.88 -7.72
C TYR A 372 -9.16 -17.97 -8.76
N ALA A 373 -7.92 -18.28 -9.15
CA ALA A 373 -7.66 -19.36 -10.10
C ALA A 373 -8.16 -20.72 -9.56
N ALA A 374 -7.93 -21.01 -8.28
CA ALA A 374 -8.45 -22.21 -7.63
C ALA A 374 -9.99 -22.22 -7.50
N ALA A 375 -10.59 -21.06 -7.17
CA ALA A 375 -12.04 -20.89 -7.10
C ALA A 375 -12.72 -21.11 -8.46
N MET A 376 -12.22 -20.45 -9.50
CA MET A 376 -12.73 -20.54 -10.87
C MET A 376 -12.55 -21.93 -11.45
N ALA A 377 -11.42 -22.60 -11.21
CA ALA A 377 -11.23 -23.98 -11.64
C ALA A 377 -12.28 -24.92 -11.01
N THR A 378 -12.60 -24.71 -9.74
CA THR A 378 -13.60 -25.54 -9.04
C THR A 378 -15.03 -25.23 -9.50
N LYS A 379 -15.38 -23.95 -9.63
CA LYS A 379 -16.76 -23.52 -9.86
C LYS A 379 -17.16 -23.40 -11.32
N MET A 380 -16.25 -22.95 -12.18
CA MET A 380 -16.52 -22.72 -13.59
C MET A 380 -16.05 -23.89 -14.45
N LEU A 381 -14.86 -24.43 -14.19
CA LEU A 381 -14.31 -25.56 -14.95
C LEU A 381 -14.75 -26.94 -14.40
N GLY A 382 -15.35 -26.98 -13.20
CA GLY A 382 -15.79 -28.22 -12.55
C GLY A 382 -14.64 -29.15 -12.15
N TRP A 383 -13.43 -28.61 -11.98
CA TRP A 383 -12.26 -29.41 -11.59
C TRP A 383 -12.35 -29.86 -10.13
N GLY A 384 -11.74 -31.01 -9.84
CA GLY A 384 -11.58 -31.49 -8.47
C GLY A 384 -10.64 -30.59 -7.65
N MET A 385 -10.75 -30.66 -6.33
CA MET A 385 -10.01 -29.80 -5.39
C MET A 385 -8.49 -29.76 -5.65
N LEU A 386 -7.82 -30.92 -5.79
CA LEU A 386 -6.36 -30.94 -5.94
C LEU A 386 -5.85 -30.28 -7.23
N PRO A 387 -6.40 -30.59 -8.43
CA PRO A 387 -6.07 -29.84 -9.65
C PRO A 387 -6.36 -28.33 -9.54
N SER A 388 -7.47 -27.95 -8.92
CA SER A 388 -7.81 -26.53 -8.70
C SER A 388 -6.80 -25.85 -7.78
N MET A 389 -6.40 -26.49 -6.68
CA MET A 389 -5.36 -25.98 -5.77
C MET A 389 -4.01 -25.87 -6.46
N ALA A 390 -3.66 -26.78 -7.37
CA ALA A 390 -2.43 -26.74 -8.13
C ALA A 390 -2.42 -25.62 -9.19
N LEU A 391 -3.59 -25.27 -9.75
CA LEU A 391 -3.71 -24.16 -10.70
C LEU A 391 -3.39 -22.81 -10.03
N GLY A 392 -3.73 -22.64 -8.75
CA GLY A 392 -3.49 -21.41 -7.99
C GLY A 392 -2.05 -20.89 -8.08
N PRO A 393 -1.03 -21.63 -7.60
CA PRO A 393 0.37 -21.20 -7.70
C PRO A 393 0.85 -21.06 -9.15
N VAL A 394 0.33 -21.85 -10.11
CA VAL A 394 0.69 -21.71 -11.53
C VAL A 394 0.17 -20.39 -12.11
N ALA A 395 -1.08 -20.03 -11.86
CA ALA A 395 -1.65 -18.76 -12.30
C ALA A 395 -0.92 -17.57 -11.65
N ALA A 396 -0.62 -17.67 -10.35
CA ALA A 396 0.15 -16.65 -9.64
C ALA A 396 1.59 -16.55 -10.17
N ALA A 397 2.23 -17.66 -10.54
CA ALA A 397 3.54 -17.66 -11.18
C ALA A 397 3.52 -16.96 -12.54
N LEU A 398 2.51 -17.22 -13.37
CA LEU A 398 2.36 -16.55 -14.67
C LEU A 398 2.11 -15.04 -14.51
N ALA A 399 1.26 -14.65 -13.57
CA ALA A 399 1.05 -13.25 -13.24
C ALA A 399 2.35 -12.61 -12.74
N ALA A 400 3.04 -13.23 -11.78
CA ALA A 400 4.30 -12.72 -11.24
C ALA A 400 5.43 -12.66 -12.28
N LEU A 401 5.44 -13.59 -13.24
CA LEU A 401 6.37 -13.57 -14.36
C LEU A 401 6.10 -12.37 -15.29
N PHE A 402 4.83 -12.12 -15.63
CA PHE A 402 4.43 -10.99 -16.46
C PHE A 402 4.70 -9.65 -15.77
N PHE A 403 4.20 -9.48 -14.55
CA PHE A 403 4.33 -8.24 -13.79
C PHE A 403 5.78 -8.00 -13.32
N GLY A 404 6.48 -9.06 -12.91
CA GLY A 404 7.87 -9.01 -12.51
C GLY A 404 8.80 -8.49 -13.61
N TRP A 405 8.54 -8.82 -14.88
CA TRP A 405 9.38 -8.42 -16.03
C TRP A 405 9.51 -6.90 -16.17
N PHE A 406 8.47 -6.15 -15.83
CA PHE A 406 8.49 -4.69 -15.87
C PHE A 406 8.77 -4.07 -14.50
N CYS A 407 8.30 -4.67 -13.40
CA CYS A 407 8.55 -4.17 -12.04
C CYS A 407 10.05 -4.05 -11.75
N VAL A 408 10.82 -5.12 -11.98
CA VAL A 408 12.26 -5.19 -11.63
C VAL A 408 13.18 -4.29 -12.45
N ARG A 409 12.63 -3.50 -13.38
CA ARG A 409 13.40 -2.49 -14.13
C ARG A 409 13.71 -1.26 -13.29
N LEU A 410 12.87 -1.00 -12.28
CA LEU A 410 13.02 0.10 -11.34
C LEU A 410 13.51 -0.43 -10.00
N SER A 411 14.05 0.46 -9.16
CA SER A 411 14.58 0.12 -7.84
C SER A 411 13.98 1.03 -6.76
N GLY A 412 14.13 0.60 -5.51
CA GLY A 412 13.66 1.35 -4.33
C GLY A 412 12.15 1.62 -4.36
N VAL A 413 11.77 2.84 -4.04
CA VAL A 413 10.36 3.26 -3.97
C VAL A 413 9.61 3.07 -5.30
N TYR A 414 10.26 3.30 -6.44
CA TYR A 414 9.62 3.17 -7.75
C TYR A 414 9.21 1.73 -8.05
N LEU A 415 10.02 0.75 -7.64
CA LEU A 415 9.66 -0.67 -7.70
C LEU A 415 8.40 -0.93 -6.88
N ALA A 416 8.38 -0.46 -5.63
CA ALA A 416 7.26 -0.68 -4.72
C ALA A 416 5.96 -0.08 -5.27
N MET A 417 5.99 1.13 -5.83
CA MET A 417 4.83 1.76 -6.46
C MET A 417 4.36 1.01 -7.72
N LEU A 418 5.30 0.47 -8.50
CA LEU A 418 4.96 -0.32 -9.69
C LEU A 418 4.31 -1.66 -9.32
N THR A 419 4.75 -2.28 -8.22
CA THR A 419 4.06 -3.47 -7.68
C THR A 419 2.67 -3.13 -7.15
N MET A 420 2.46 -1.96 -6.53
CA MET A 420 1.12 -1.50 -6.16
C MET A 420 0.23 -1.33 -7.39
N ALA A 421 0.75 -0.74 -8.48
CA ALA A 421 0.01 -0.61 -9.72
C ALA A 421 -0.36 -1.97 -10.32
N ALA A 422 0.55 -2.94 -10.30
CA ALA A 422 0.27 -4.32 -10.70
C ALA A 422 -0.89 -4.93 -9.88
N ALA A 423 -0.89 -4.70 -8.57
CA ALA A 423 -1.97 -5.16 -7.70
C ALA A 423 -3.30 -4.48 -7.99
N GLN A 424 -3.29 -3.17 -8.22
CA GLN A 424 -4.50 -2.42 -8.56
C GLN A 424 -5.07 -2.78 -9.93
N ILE A 425 -4.22 -3.13 -10.90
CA ILE A 425 -4.67 -3.68 -12.18
C ILE A 425 -5.36 -5.03 -11.96
N LEU A 426 -4.74 -5.96 -11.24
CA LEU A 426 -5.30 -7.28 -10.97
C LEU A 426 -6.58 -7.22 -10.12
N TRP A 427 -6.58 -6.35 -9.11
CA TRP A 427 -7.74 -6.07 -8.28
C TRP A 427 -8.88 -5.47 -9.12
N GLY A 428 -8.61 -4.42 -9.90
CA GLY A 428 -9.62 -3.75 -10.71
C GLY A 428 -10.21 -4.65 -11.79
N VAL A 429 -9.41 -5.50 -12.44
CA VAL A 429 -9.91 -6.54 -13.36
C VAL A 429 -10.83 -7.51 -12.62
N THR A 430 -10.42 -7.97 -11.44
CA THR A 430 -11.22 -8.89 -10.63
C THR A 430 -12.51 -8.26 -10.13
N PHE A 431 -12.50 -6.98 -9.79
CA PHE A 431 -13.64 -6.24 -9.27
C PHE A 431 -14.64 -5.87 -10.37
N GLN A 432 -14.16 -5.44 -11.56
CA GLN A 432 -15.04 -4.99 -12.65
C GLN A 432 -15.59 -6.15 -13.51
N TRP A 433 -14.92 -7.31 -13.55
CA TRP A 433 -15.29 -8.41 -14.45
C TRP A 433 -16.33 -9.37 -13.86
N GLN A 434 -17.52 -8.85 -13.56
CA GLN A 434 -18.60 -9.57 -12.89
C GLN A 434 -18.95 -10.94 -13.51
N ASP A 435 -19.03 -11.04 -14.84
CA ASP A 435 -19.39 -12.28 -15.54
C ASP A 435 -18.43 -13.46 -15.28
N VAL A 436 -17.16 -13.17 -14.94
CA VAL A 436 -16.11 -14.19 -14.82
C VAL A 436 -15.64 -14.38 -13.39
N THR A 437 -15.47 -13.29 -12.64
CA THR A 437 -14.95 -13.32 -11.27
C THR A 437 -16.02 -13.19 -10.21
N GLY A 438 -17.27 -12.89 -10.59
CA GLY A 438 -18.32 -12.49 -9.66
C GLY A 438 -18.20 -11.05 -9.18
N GLY A 439 -17.16 -10.30 -9.61
CA GLY A 439 -16.96 -8.91 -9.20
C GLY A 439 -16.90 -8.74 -7.69
N ASP A 440 -17.70 -7.81 -7.16
CA ASP A 440 -17.88 -7.53 -5.74
C ASP A 440 -18.51 -8.68 -4.95
N ASP A 441 -19.35 -9.52 -5.57
CA ASP A 441 -19.94 -10.71 -4.93
C ASP A 441 -18.90 -11.82 -4.70
N GLY A 442 -17.77 -11.76 -5.42
CA GLY A 442 -16.72 -12.78 -5.37
C GLY A 442 -17.21 -14.17 -5.81
N ILE A 443 -16.48 -15.21 -5.41
CA ILE A 443 -16.81 -16.61 -5.72
C ILE A 443 -17.06 -17.37 -4.42
N LEU A 444 -18.29 -17.86 -4.25
CA LEU A 444 -18.74 -18.56 -3.04
C LEU A 444 -18.85 -20.07 -3.22
N GLY A 445 -18.80 -20.79 -2.09
CA GLY A 445 -19.05 -22.22 -2.00
C GLY A 445 -17.90 -23.11 -2.49
N VAL A 446 -16.67 -22.61 -2.45
CA VAL A 446 -15.44 -23.33 -2.80
C VAL A 446 -15.01 -24.18 -1.61
N TRP A 447 -15.79 -25.21 -1.28
CA TRP A 447 -15.53 -26.06 -0.12
C TRP A 447 -14.56 -27.20 -0.44
N PRO A 448 -13.85 -27.74 0.58
CA PRO A 448 -12.99 -28.90 0.38
C PRO A 448 -13.76 -30.10 -0.18
N ALA A 449 -13.06 -30.96 -0.92
CA ALA A 449 -13.61 -32.22 -1.40
C ALA A 449 -14.09 -33.11 -0.24
N ALA A 450 -15.00 -34.05 -0.51
CA ALA A 450 -15.64 -34.87 0.54
C ALA A 450 -14.66 -35.57 1.50
N TRP A 451 -13.50 -36.02 1.00
CA TRP A 451 -12.45 -36.65 1.81
C TRP A 451 -11.69 -35.66 2.71
N ALA A 452 -11.63 -34.38 2.32
CA ALA A 452 -10.99 -33.28 3.05
C ALA A 452 -11.99 -32.38 3.79
N LYS A 453 -13.25 -32.82 3.92
CA LYS A 453 -14.31 -32.04 4.59
C LYS A 453 -14.07 -31.90 6.10
N SER A 454 -13.35 -32.84 6.70
CA SER A 454 -12.97 -32.75 8.12
C SER A 454 -11.87 -31.69 8.30
N ASP A 455 -12.08 -30.78 9.25
CA ASP A 455 -11.14 -29.70 9.57
C ASP A 455 -9.74 -30.24 9.91
N GLN A 456 -9.66 -31.42 10.54
CA GLN A 456 -8.38 -32.08 10.82
C GLN A 456 -7.66 -32.53 9.55
N VAL A 457 -8.38 -33.13 8.59
CA VAL A 457 -7.79 -33.58 7.33
C VAL A 457 -7.33 -32.38 6.51
N TYR A 458 -8.15 -31.33 6.46
CA TYR A 458 -7.80 -30.10 5.78
C TYR A 458 -6.60 -29.41 6.44
N PHE A 459 -6.51 -29.42 7.77
CA PHE A 459 -5.37 -28.93 8.51
C PHE A 459 -4.06 -29.63 8.11
N TYR A 460 -4.05 -30.97 8.02
CA TYR A 460 -2.84 -31.69 7.61
C TYR A 460 -2.44 -31.38 6.17
N LEU A 461 -3.42 -31.21 5.27
CA LEU A 461 -3.16 -30.78 3.90
C LEU A 461 -2.52 -29.38 3.87
N ALA A 462 -3.10 -28.42 4.59
CA ALA A 462 -2.57 -27.06 4.72
C ALA A 462 -1.17 -27.07 5.34
N LEU A 463 -0.93 -27.89 6.37
CA LEU A 463 0.36 -28.05 7.03
C LEU A 463 1.44 -28.51 6.05
N VAL A 464 1.17 -29.54 5.24
CA VAL A 464 2.11 -30.04 4.24
C VAL A 464 2.42 -28.98 3.18
N LEU A 465 1.40 -28.31 2.64
CA LEU A 465 1.56 -27.31 1.58
C LEU A 465 2.28 -26.05 2.09
N CYS A 466 1.86 -25.51 3.23
CA CYS A 466 2.42 -24.29 3.80
C CYS A 466 3.85 -24.51 4.33
N LEU A 467 4.10 -25.55 5.13
CA LEU A 467 5.46 -25.85 5.59
C LEU A 467 6.37 -26.28 4.45
N GLY A 468 5.85 -26.99 3.45
CA GLY A 468 6.57 -27.33 2.22
C GLY A 468 7.02 -26.09 1.46
N GLY A 469 6.13 -25.10 1.29
CA GLY A 469 6.43 -23.81 0.65
C GLY A 469 7.47 -22.99 1.43
N ILE A 470 7.34 -22.92 2.76
CA ILE A 470 8.31 -22.24 3.64
C ILE A 470 9.68 -22.94 3.56
N TRP A 471 9.69 -24.27 3.59
CA TRP A 471 10.92 -25.06 3.46
C TRP A 471 11.59 -24.82 2.10
N LEU A 472 10.81 -24.78 1.01
CA LEU A 472 11.31 -24.50 -0.34
C LEU A 472 11.98 -23.11 -0.40
N LEU A 473 11.29 -22.05 0.07
CA LEU A 473 11.86 -20.69 0.10
C LEU A 473 13.14 -20.64 0.93
N ARG A 474 13.17 -21.34 2.06
CA ARG A 474 14.38 -21.43 2.88
C ARG A 474 15.51 -22.14 2.15
N ARG A 475 15.25 -23.24 1.45
CA ARG A 475 16.26 -23.94 0.64
C ARG A 475 16.80 -23.05 -0.47
N VAL A 476 15.92 -22.30 -1.14
CA VAL A 476 16.31 -21.35 -2.20
C VAL A 476 17.13 -20.19 -1.63
N ALA A 477 16.74 -19.63 -0.47
CA ALA A 477 17.49 -18.56 0.18
C ALA A 477 18.92 -18.98 0.54
N HIS A 478 19.15 -20.25 0.90
CA HIS A 478 20.47 -20.82 1.18
C HIS A 478 21.15 -21.49 -0.03
N SER A 479 20.60 -21.34 -1.23
CA SER A 479 21.20 -21.85 -2.48
C SER A 479 22.06 -20.77 -3.16
N PRO A 480 22.88 -21.12 -4.18
CA PRO A 480 23.62 -20.15 -4.99
C PRO A 480 22.74 -18.99 -5.50
N PHE A 481 21.51 -19.30 -5.92
CA PHE A 481 20.54 -18.29 -6.35
C PHE A 481 20.21 -17.27 -5.24
N GLY A 482 19.98 -17.75 -4.00
CA GLY A 482 19.72 -16.90 -2.85
C GLY A 482 20.95 -16.12 -2.36
N TYR A 483 22.16 -16.63 -2.55
CA TYR A 483 23.39 -15.86 -2.31
C TYR A 483 23.55 -14.74 -3.34
N THR A 484 23.26 -15.03 -4.61
CA THR A 484 23.25 -14.01 -5.67
C THR A 484 22.25 -12.90 -5.36
N LEU A 485 21.00 -13.24 -5.02
CA LEU A 485 19.98 -12.25 -4.65
C LEU A 485 20.42 -11.33 -3.50
N ARG A 486 21.04 -11.89 -2.46
CA ARG A 486 21.58 -11.10 -1.34
C ARG A 486 22.73 -10.20 -1.78
N GLY A 487 23.62 -10.69 -2.64
CA GLY A 487 24.69 -9.86 -3.22
C GLY A 487 24.14 -8.70 -4.05
N VAL A 488 23.07 -8.93 -4.83
CA VAL A 488 22.39 -7.88 -5.60
C VAL A 488 21.73 -6.84 -4.68
N ARG A 489 21.08 -7.29 -3.60
CA ARG A 489 20.50 -6.42 -2.57
C ARG A 489 21.58 -5.54 -1.92
N ASP A 490 22.66 -6.15 -1.45
CA ASP A 490 23.69 -5.45 -0.67
C ASP A 490 24.49 -4.47 -1.54
N SER A 491 24.78 -4.83 -2.80
CA SER A 491 25.40 -3.91 -3.74
C SER A 491 25.19 -4.33 -5.19
N ARG A 492 24.17 -3.73 -5.82
CA ARG A 492 23.85 -3.93 -7.24
C ARG A 492 25.05 -3.67 -8.15
N ILE A 493 25.76 -2.56 -7.96
CA ILE A 493 26.91 -2.16 -8.78
C ILE A 493 28.04 -3.22 -8.72
N ARG A 494 28.31 -3.78 -7.53
CA ARG A 494 29.34 -4.83 -7.38
C ARG A 494 28.92 -6.14 -8.01
N ALA A 495 27.65 -6.52 -7.90
CA ALA A 495 27.13 -7.72 -8.54
C ALA A 495 27.22 -7.63 -10.08
N GLU A 496 26.87 -6.47 -10.65
CA GLU A 496 26.97 -6.22 -12.10
C GLU A 496 28.44 -6.25 -12.57
N ALA A 497 29.36 -5.69 -11.79
CA ALA A 497 30.80 -5.68 -12.12
C ALA A 497 31.42 -7.08 -12.22
N ILE A 498 30.90 -8.08 -11.50
CA ILE A 498 31.35 -9.48 -11.59
C ILE A 498 30.53 -10.32 -12.59
N GLY A 499 29.67 -9.68 -13.40
CA GLY A 499 28.94 -10.33 -14.48
C GLY A 499 27.61 -10.98 -14.08
N ILE A 500 27.07 -10.69 -12.89
CA ILE A 500 25.74 -11.18 -12.48
C ILE A 500 24.66 -10.38 -13.19
N ASP A 501 23.74 -11.07 -13.87
CA ASP A 501 22.50 -10.46 -14.37
C ASP A 501 21.55 -10.18 -13.21
N THR A 502 21.61 -8.96 -12.68
CA THR A 502 20.79 -8.51 -11.54
C THR A 502 19.30 -8.61 -11.84
N ARG A 503 18.89 -8.22 -13.06
CA ARG A 503 17.50 -8.18 -13.48
C ARG A 503 16.91 -9.57 -13.58
N PHE A 504 17.63 -10.52 -14.17
CA PHE A 504 17.16 -11.90 -14.25
C PHE A 504 16.95 -12.51 -12.85
N HIS A 505 17.90 -12.33 -11.94
CA HIS A 505 17.80 -12.90 -10.59
C HIS A 505 16.65 -12.27 -9.80
N GLN A 506 16.53 -10.95 -9.82
CA GLN A 506 15.40 -10.25 -9.20
C GLN A 506 14.05 -10.69 -9.79
N TRP A 507 13.96 -10.82 -11.12
CA TRP A 507 12.75 -11.28 -11.79
C TRP A 507 12.33 -12.70 -11.39
N MET A 508 13.29 -13.63 -11.33
CA MET A 508 13.02 -15.00 -10.88
C MET A 508 12.68 -15.05 -9.39
N GLY A 509 13.32 -14.22 -8.56
CA GLY A 509 13.03 -14.11 -7.14
C GLY A 509 11.60 -13.59 -6.90
N PHE A 510 11.20 -12.60 -7.67
CA PHE A 510 9.85 -12.05 -7.70
C PHE A 510 8.81 -13.10 -8.12
N THR A 511 9.10 -13.84 -9.19
CA THR A 511 8.23 -14.91 -9.70
C THR A 511 8.04 -16.02 -8.67
N LEU A 512 9.12 -16.45 -8.02
CA LEU A 512 9.08 -17.46 -6.96
C LEU A 512 8.26 -16.96 -5.76
N ALA A 513 8.49 -15.74 -5.30
CA ALA A 513 7.72 -15.14 -4.20
C ALA A 513 6.22 -15.10 -4.52
N GLY A 514 5.85 -14.65 -5.72
CA GLY A 514 4.44 -14.63 -6.17
C GLY A 514 3.82 -16.02 -6.29
N THR A 515 4.58 -17.02 -6.75
CA THR A 515 4.13 -18.42 -6.83
C THR A 515 3.73 -18.95 -5.45
N LEU A 516 4.56 -18.71 -4.44
CA LEU A 516 4.30 -19.18 -3.07
C LEU A 516 3.19 -18.37 -2.38
N ALA A 517 3.04 -17.09 -2.72
CA ALA A 517 1.87 -16.31 -2.32
C ALA A 517 0.58 -16.89 -2.89
N GLY A 518 0.59 -17.27 -4.18
CA GLY A 518 -0.54 -17.93 -4.82
C GLY A 518 -0.86 -19.31 -4.25
N LEU A 519 0.15 -20.05 -3.79
CA LEU A 519 -0.07 -21.29 -3.02
C LEU A 519 -0.81 -21.00 -1.71
N ALA A 520 -0.43 -19.96 -0.98
CA ALA A 520 -1.15 -19.54 0.23
C ALA A 520 -2.61 -19.16 -0.10
N GLY A 521 -2.84 -18.43 -1.19
CA GLY A 521 -4.19 -18.09 -1.67
C GLY A 521 -5.04 -19.31 -2.06
N ALA A 522 -4.42 -20.31 -2.71
CA ALA A 522 -5.09 -21.56 -3.05
C ALA A 522 -5.50 -22.36 -1.81
N VAL A 523 -4.69 -22.37 -0.75
CA VAL A 523 -5.06 -22.99 0.54
C VAL A 523 -6.11 -22.15 1.28
N PHE A 524 -6.04 -20.83 1.19
CA PHE A 524 -7.01 -19.92 1.82
C PHE A 524 -8.44 -20.14 1.31
N VAL A 525 -8.63 -20.21 -0.01
CA VAL A 525 -9.99 -20.21 -0.59
C VAL A 525 -10.80 -21.45 -0.22
N PHE A 526 -10.16 -22.62 -0.14
CA PHE A 526 -10.83 -23.84 0.31
C PHE A 526 -11.04 -23.88 1.83
N SER A 527 -10.24 -23.14 2.61
CA SER A 527 -10.44 -22.99 4.05
C SER A 527 -11.61 -22.08 4.40
N LYS A 528 -11.73 -20.95 3.70
CA LYS A 528 -12.81 -19.97 3.92
C LYS A 528 -14.10 -20.30 3.17
N GLY A 529 -14.01 -21.10 2.11
CA GLY A 529 -15.14 -21.44 1.25
C GLY A 529 -15.52 -20.35 0.25
N SER A 530 -14.80 -19.22 0.24
CA SER A 530 -15.06 -18.08 -0.63
C SER A 530 -13.81 -17.25 -0.87
N VAL A 531 -13.84 -16.45 -1.94
CA VAL A 531 -12.83 -15.42 -2.23
C VAL A 531 -13.52 -14.16 -2.76
N PHE A 532 -13.07 -12.99 -2.29
CA PHE A 532 -13.55 -11.68 -2.68
C PHE A 532 -12.38 -10.82 -3.21
N PRO A 533 -12.66 -9.74 -3.98
CA PRO A 533 -11.59 -8.92 -4.56
C PRO A 533 -10.66 -8.32 -3.51
N ASP A 534 -11.12 -8.11 -2.28
CA ASP A 534 -10.30 -7.61 -1.16
C ASP A 534 -9.02 -8.42 -0.92
N ALA A 535 -8.99 -9.70 -1.28
CA ALA A 535 -7.80 -10.55 -1.22
C ALA A 535 -6.66 -10.08 -2.14
N LEU A 536 -6.95 -9.27 -3.17
CA LEU A 536 -5.97 -8.65 -4.08
C LEU A 536 -5.67 -7.19 -3.70
N SER A 537 -6.36 -6.63 -2.72
CA SER A 537 -6.32 -5.21 -2.41
C SER A 537 -4.96 -4.76 -1.85
N ILE A 538 -4.75 -3.44 -1.85
CA ILE A 538 -3.59 -2.83 -1.20
C ILE A 538 -3.63 -3.10 0.31
N GLY A 539 -4.81 -3.07 0.94
CA GLY A 539 -4.98 -3.34 2.36
C GLY A 539 -4.36 -4.69 2.75
N HIS A 540 -4.70 -5.75 2.01
CA HIS A 540 -4.16 -7.08 2.27
C HIS A 540 -2.63 -7.17 2.03
N SER A 541 -2.07 -6.38 1.10
CA SER A 541 -0.61 -6.30 0.92
C SER A 541 0.07 -5.61 2.11
N ILE A 542 -0.59 -4.62 2.71
CA ILE A 542 -0.08 -3.91 3.89
C ILE A 542 -0.13 -4.82 5.12
N ASP A 543 -1.16 -5.64 5.28
CA ASP A 543 -1.21 -6.66 6.33
C ASP A 543 0.03 -7.56 6.27
N GLY A 544 0.37 -8.05 5.07
CA GLY A 544 1.61 -8.82 4.86
C GLY A 544 2.88 -8.05 5.24
N LEU A 545 2.96 -6.76 4.91
CA LEU A 545 4.09 -5.91 5.27
C LEU A 545 4.21 -5.75 6.80
N ILE A 546 3.08 -5.57 7.49
CA ILE A 546 3.02 -5.50 8.96
C ILE A 546 3.48 -6.82 9.56
N MET A 547 3.02 -7.97 9.06
CA MET A 547 3.47 -9.29 9.53
C MET A 547 5.01 -9.42 9.43
N VAL A 548 5.60 -8.98 8.32
CA VAL A 548 7.07 -9.06 8.15
C VAL A 548 7.80 -8.12 9.10
N LEU A 549 7.33 -6.88 9.28
CA LEU A 549 8.00 -5.88 10.09
C LEU A 549 7.81 -6.11 11.60
N LEU A 550 6.61 -6.46 12.04
CA LEU A 550 6.31 -6.88 13.41
C LEU A 550 7.20 -8.07 13.80
N GLY A 551 7.37 -9.01 12.88
CA GLY A 551 8.26 -10.15 13.04
C GLY A 551 9.74 -9.79 13.10
N GLY A 552 10.16 -8.80 12.30
CA GLY A 552 11.53 -8.34 12.13
C GLY A 552 12.09 -8.74 10.76
N ILE A 553 12.38 -7.75 9.90
CA ILE A 553 12.82 -7.97 8.52
C ILE A 553 14.20 -8.63 8.41
N HIS A 554 15.07 -8.45 9.39
CA HIS A 554 16.42 -9.00 9.37
C HIS A 554 16.49 -10.46 9.86
N ALA A 555 15.35 -11.07 10.25
CA ALA A 555 15.29 -12.44 10.73
C ALA A 555 14.47 -13.33 9.78
N LEU A 556 15.04 -14.45 9.33
CA LEU A 556 14.33 -15.47 8.52
C LEU A 556 13.08 -16.02 9.21
N ALA A 557 13.09 -16.11 10.54
CA ALA A 557 11.92 -16.55 11.33
C ALA A 557 11.00 -15.39 11.71
N GLY A 558 11.39 -14.14 11.47
CA GLY A 558 10.62 -12.94 11.78
C GLY A 558 9.19 -13.02 11.24
N PRO A 559 8.98 -13.21 9.93
CA PRO A 559 7.64 -13.28 9.34
C PRO A 559 6.75 -14.37 9.94
N VAL A 560 7.31 -15.46 10.45
CA VAL A 560 6.56 -16.52 11.12
C VAL A 560 6.00 -16.01 12.45
N TYR A 561 6.85 -15.37 13.27
CA TYR A 561 6.40 -14.79 14.53
C TYR A 561 5.44 -13.62 14.31
N GLY A 562 5.70 -12.80 13.30
CA GLY A 562 4.86 -11.65 13.00
C GLY A 562 3.50 -12.04 12.42
N ALA A 563 3.42 -13.01 11.52
CA ALA A 563 2.14 -13.54 11.02
C ALA A 563 1.32 -14.20 12.15
N MET A 564 1.97 -15.01 12.99
CA MET A 564 1.31 -15.62 14.15
C MET A 564 0.80 -14.56 15.14
N ALA A 565 1.63 -13.57 15.48
CA ALA A 565 1.21 -12.49 16.37
C ALA A 565 0.07 -11.67 15.76
N MET A 566 0.18 -11.31 14.47
CA MET A 566 -0.81 -10.49 13.79
C MET A 566 -2.18 -11.16 13.73
N VAL A 567 -2.26 -12.42 13.29
CA VAL A 567 -3.53 -13.17 13.20
C VAL A 567 -4.17 -13.35 14.59
N LEU A 568 -3.37 -13.64 15.62
CA LEU A 568 -3.89 -13.83 16.98
C LEU A 568 -4.35 -12.51 17.61
N ILE A 569 -3.61 -11.41 17.38
CA ILE A 569 -4.02 -10.08 17.82
C ILE A 569 -5.29 -9.67 17.09
N GLU A 570 -5.37 -9.87 15.78
CA GLU A 570 -6.54 -9.53 14.97
C GLU A 570 -7.79 -10.31 15.40
N ASP A 571 -7.69 -11.62 15.63
CA ASP A 571 -8.82 -12.44 16.14
C ASP A 571 -9.34 -11.95 17.50
N TRP A 572 -8.46 -11.45 18.36
CA TRP A 572 -8.85 -10.94 19.67
C TRP A 572 -9.40 -9.50 19.60
N VAL A 573 -8.72 -8.63 18.85
CA VAL A 573 -9.01 -7.19 18.76
C VAL A 573 -10.25 -6.94 17.90
N SER A 574 -10.51 -7.75 16.87
CA SER A 574 -11.70 -7.62 16.00
C SER A 574 -13.03 -7.81 16.73
N ARG A 575 -13.00 -8.36 17.95
CA ARG A 575 -14.17 -8.53 18.83
C ARG A 575 -14.49 -7.28 19.64
N LEU A 576 -13.63 -6.28 19.63
CA LEU A 576 -13.79 -5.03 20.35
C LEU A 576 -14.34 -3.95 19.41
N ASP A 577 -15.06 -2.98 19.98
CA ASP A 577 -15.41 -1.75 19.26
C ASP A 577 -14.14 -0.97 18.93
N TYR A 578 -14.11 -0.34 17.76
CA TYR A 578 -12.96 0.43 17.27
C TYR A 578 -11.65 -0.39 17.22
N TRP A 579 -11.74 -1.61 16.70
CA TRP A 579 -10.63 -2.53 16.58
C TRP A 579 -9.46 -1.98 15.75
N ARG A 580 -9.71 -1.15 14.72
CA ARG A 580 -8.66 -0.55 13.88
C ARG A 580 -7.87 0.49 14.66
N PHE A 581 -8.50 1.24 15.55
CA PHE A 581 -7.82 2.18 16.45
C PHE A 581 -6.82 1.45 17.35
N ILE A 582 -7.27 0.36 17.99
CA ILE A 582 -6.43 -0.45 18.88
C ILE A 582 -5.28 -1.07 18.06
N PHE A 583 -5.60 -1.66 16.91
CA PHE A 583 -4.61 -2.30 16.05
C PHE A 583 -3.56 -1.32 15.51
N GLY A 584 -4.00 -0.15 15.02
CA GLY A 584 -3.12 0.94 14.60
C GLY A 584 -2.23 1.45 15.75
N GLY A 585 -2.77 1.55 16.96
CA GLY A 585 -2.01 1.90 18.17
C GLY A 585 -0.94 0.87 18.52
N ILE A 586 -1.24 -0.42 18.41
CA ILE A 586 -0.26 -1.52 18.60
C ILE A 586 0.85 -1.41 17.56
N ILE A 587 0.51 -1.24 16.28
CA ILE A 587 1.47 -1.08 15.18
C ILE A 587 2.41 0.11 15.45
N LEU A 588 1.86 1.27 15.79
CA LEU A 588 2.66 2.46 16.09
C LEU A 588 3.57 2.24 17.30
N THR A 589 3.06 1.58 18.34
CA THR A 589 3.85 1.28 19.54
C THR A 589 5.04 0.38 19.22
N VAL A 590 4.81 -0.67 18.42
CA VAL A 590 5.88 -1.58 17.97
C VAL A 590 6.91 -0.84 17.12
N VAL A 591 6.48 -0.05 16.13
CA VAL A 591 7.40 0.67 15.24
C VAL A 591 8.21 1.72 16.00
N LEU A 592 7.62 2.40 16.98
CA LEU A 592 8.29 3.45 17.74
C LEU A 592 9.22 2.91 18.85
N LEU A 593 8.88 1.79 19.50
CA LEU A 593 9.62 1.27 20.64
C LEU A 593 10.53 0.08 20.30
N ALA A 594 10.21 -0.69 19.25
CA ALA A 594 10.87 -1.94 18.90
C ALA A 594 11.21 -2.02 17.40
N PRO A 595 12.14 -1.18 16.88
CA PRO A 595 12.50 -1.15 15.46
C PRO A 595 13.13 -2.47 14.97
N ASP A 596 13.66 -3.32 15.85
CA ASP A 596 14.21 -4.64 15.46
C ASP A 596 13.12 -5.74 15.34
N GLY A 597 11.84 -5.42 15.60
CA GLY A 597 10.73 -6.37 15.64
C GLY A 597 10.79 -7.38 16.79
N ILE A 598 9.83 -8.32 16.82
CA ILE A 598 9.73 -9.37 17.84
C ILE A 598 10.98 -10.26 17.83
N ALA A 599 11.49 -10.65 16.66
CA ALA A 599 12.66 -11.51 16.56
C ALA A 599 13.93 -10.85 17.12
N GLY A 600 14.09 -9.53 16.93
CA GLY A 600 15.20 -8.76 17.50
C GLY A 600 15.15 -8.71 19.02
N GLY A 601 13.96 -8.47 19.59
CA GLY A 601 13.74 -8.48 21.03
C GLY A 601 14.07 -9.83 21.68
N VAL A 602 13.57 -10.92 21.08
CA VAL A 602 13.87 -12.29 21.55
C VAL A 602 15.37 -12.58 21.49
N ARG A 603 16.06 -12.17 20.42
CA ARG A 603 17.52 -12.37 20.30
C ARG A 603 18.29 -11.61 21.37
N ARG A 604 17.88 -10.37 21.69
CA ARG A 604 18.49 -9.56 22.75
C ARG A 604 18.29 -10.18 24.12
N LEU A 605 17.10 -10.69 24.41
CA LEU A 605 16.79 -11.40 25.66
C LEU A 605 17.65 -12.67 25.82
N ILE A 606 17.75 -13.49 24.76
CA ILE A 606 18.57 -14.70 24.77
C ILE A 606 20.06 -14.36 24.99
N GLN A 607 20.55 -13.26 24.43
CA GLN A 607 21.92 -12.80 24.65
C GLN A 607 22.18 -12.34 26.08
N LEU A 608 21.21 -11.68 26.72
CA LEU A 608 21.30 -11.28 28.13
C LEU A 608 21.34 -12.52 29.05
N VAL A 609 20.42 -13.46 28.85
CA VAL A 609 20.37 -14.71 29.64
C VAL A 609 21.65 -15.54 29.45
N ARG A 610 22.25 -15.55 28.26
CA ARG A 610 23.54 -16.23 28.02
C ARG A 610 24.75 -15.52 28.63
N ARG A 611 24.66 -14.21 28.88
CA ARG A 611 25.71 -13.44 29.57
C ARG A 611 25.69 -13.67 31.08
N ASP A 612 24.52 -13.93 31.67
CA ASP A 612 24.39 -14.22 33.10
C ASP A 612 24.72 -15.69 33.45
N ALA A 613 24.77 -16.56 32.44
CA ALA A 613 25.10 -17.98 32.59
C ALA A 613 26.58 -18.31 32.32
N ALA A 614 27.40 -17.31 32.00
CA ALA A 614 28.85 -17.42 31.76
C ALA A 614 29.60 -16.53 32.75
#